data_AF-A0A8J6SWF5-F1
#
_entry.id   AF-A0A8J6SWF5-F1
#
_cell.length_a   1.000
_cell.length_b   1.000
_cell.length_c   1.000
_cell.angle_alpha   90.00
_cell.angle_beta   90.00
_cell.angle_gamma   90.00
#
_symmetry.space_group_name_H-M   'P 1'
#
loop_
_entity.id
_entity.type
_entity.pdbx_description
1 polymer ?
#
loop_
_entity_poly.entity_id
_entity_poly.type
_entity_poly.pdbx_seq_one_letter_code
_entity_poly.pdbx_strand_id
1 'polypeptide(L)'
;MQVLKPLTLAGLLTAVVLPSAFANDGRDRARQSMPTQLELFAPPISEDSGYRFLEKDGPGGVDGTEMFRWVRPIGESLVRIAAFETTKTLGHAAYPMAIFDLTSENGDTPVDMDPSHPPRGRHPGGSHDSGLNMDLGYYLTSVKGKDFNPDLAACSDHFKAPKPGSQSLEEANQCLGVADKLSVTHEAYFLLEVAKINRHSFGGDLIEEIGIDWQARVRVVKQLEEWVKSGRYGVTAELTDDLTHSFTSDAWDGWATAHLHHIHLRMQDIPMTGHSRKALDALMDREKAIDRGLMAKLNPSAPHPLWLRLLSSGLSRSIEAEILSLDPKADVRFQSDSLEWTKADVSRAPHASATWDLPDGFHDERSLASVKAEFKENGKTVTRNGLLPLPRKPSYLSIAVDPAQIKGYLESTRGGQELTLKLDYPEPYRAYITKVSYALTYANQDPVPSLAESTKTDNFPANVPFDKKNPVQSVTAHVVLSSRLTLKIPIYFLPMWNTKF
;
A
#
# COMPACT_ATOMS: atom_id res chain seq x y z
N MET A 1 -55.85 -39.79 -10.48
CA MET A 1 -56.92 -38.79 -10.30
C MET A 1 -56.67 -38.05 -9.01
N GLN A 2 -56.18 -36.80 -9.09
CA GLN A 2 -56.62 -35.70 -8.24
C GLN A 2 -55.98 -34.41 -8.80
N VAL A 3 -56.87 -33.55 -9.28
CA VAL A 3 -56.63 -32.14 -9.58
C VAL A 3 -57.45 -31.36 -8.55
N LEU A 4 -56.81 -30.34 -7.96
CA LEU A 4 -57.31 -29.00 -7.51
C LEU A 4 -56.20 -28.45 -6.56
N LYS A 5 -55.21 -27.64 -6.98
CA LYS A 5 -55.16 -26.17 -7.26
C LYS A 5 -55.62 -25.28 -6.07
N PRO A 6 -55.17 -24.00 -5.93
CA PRO A 6 -53.81 -23.45 -5.76
C PRO A 6 -53.73 -22.30 -4.70
N LEU A 7 -52.53 -21.70 -4.55
CA LEU A 7 -52.22 -20.30 -4.15
C LEU A 7 -52.55 -19.81 -2.72
N THR A 8 -51.49 -19.43 -1.99
CA THR A 8 -51.28 -18.01 -1.64
C THR A 8 -49.80 -17.62 -1.73
N LEU A 9 -49.61 -16.47 -2.35
CA LEU A 9 -48.39 -15.70 -2.53
C LEU A 9 -48.15 -14.84 -1.27
N ALA A 10 -46.89 -14.41 -1.09
CA ALA A 10 -46.41 -13.28 -0.29
C ALA A 10 -45.76 -13.59 1.07
N GLY A 11 -44.45 -13.36 1.11
CA GLY A 11 -43.62 -13.36 2.31
C GLY A 11 -42.13 -13.31 1.97
N LEU A 12 -41.74 -12.31 1.17
CA LEU A 12 -40.34 -11.95 0.92
C LEU A 12 -39.57 -11.84 2.25
N LEU A 13 -38.52 -12.64 2.39
CA LEU A 13 -37.28 -12.22 3.03
C LEU A 13 -36.16 -12.97 2.34
N THR A 14 -35.85 -12.48 1.15
CA THR A 14 -34.51 -12.51 0.57
C THR A 14 -33.56 -12.00 1.64
N ALA A 15 -32.95 -12.91 2.40
CA ALA A 15 -31.75 -12.58 3.14
C ALA A 15 -30.71 -12.24 2.07
N VAL A 16 -30.52 -10.94 1.87
CA VAL A 16 -29.44 -10.38 1.08
C VAL A 16 -28.16 -10.95 1.67
N VAL A 17 -27.59 -11.95 1.01
CA VAL A 17 -26.20 -12.32 1.19
C VAL A 17 -25.42 -11.14 0.60
N LEU A 18 -25.11 -10.15 1.43
CA LEU A 18 -24.07 -9.18 1.10
C LEU A 18 -22.75 -9.96 1.07
N PRO A 19 -21.98 -9.94 -0.03
CA PRO A 19 -20.61 -10.41 -0.01
C PRO A 19 -19.80 -9.38 0.78
N SER A 20 -19.66 -9.61 2.09
CA SER A 20 -18.72 -8.87 2.92
C SER A 20 -17.31 -9.26 2.52
N ALA A 21 -16.59 -8.30 1.94
CA ALA A 21 -15.22 -8.40 1.43
C ALA A 21 -14.26 -9.01 2.47
N PHE A 22 -13.47 -9.96 2.00
CA PHE A 22 -12.57 -10.83 2.74
C PHE A 22 -11.27 -10.10 3.09
N ALA A 23 -10.66 -10.40 4.25
CA ALA A 23 -9.26 -10.01 4.51
C ALA A 23 -8.32 -11.22 4.41
N ASN A 24 -7.03 -10.92 4.29
CA ASN A 24 -6.07 -11.58 3.40
C ASN A 24 -5.36 -12.79 4.06
N ASP A 25 -4.72 -13.65 3.26
CA ASP A 25 -3.80 -14.75 3.63
C ASP A 25 -2.37 -14.54 3.06
N GLY A 26 -2.00 -13.28 2.73
CA GLY A 26 -0.77 -12.95 2.02
C GLY A 26 -0.79 -13.39 0.54
N ARG A 27 -2.00 -13.59 -0.02
CA ARG A 27 -2.23 -13.89 -1.43
C ARG A 27 -2.89 -12.69 -2.09
N ASP A 28 -2.37 -12.33 -3.25
CA ASP A 28 -2.91 -11.31 -4.15
C ASP A 28 -4.36 -11.67 -4.57
N ARG A 29 -5.36 -11.18 -3.83
CA ARG A 29 -6.78 -11.44 -4.16
C ARG A 29 -7.34 -10.47 -5.20
N ALA A 30 -6.52 -9.58 -5.74
CA ALA A 30 -6.67 -9.21 -7.14
C ALA A 30 -6.24 -10.40 -8.02
N ARG A 31 -7.13 -11.41 -8.13
CA ARG A 31 -7.18 -12.40 -9.23
C ARG A 31 -6.06 -13.45 -9.37
N GLN A 32 -4.98 -13.51 -8.58
CA GLN A 32 -3.84 -14.38 -8.92
C GLN A 32 -3.56 -15.51 -7.91
N SER A 33 -3.29 -16.70 -8.43
CA SER A 33 -2.94 -17.91 -7.66
C SER A 33 -1.48 -17.97 -7.20
N MET A 34 -0.70 -16.90 -7.44
CA MET A 34 0.74 -16.81 -7.19
C MET A 34 1.06 -15.53 -6.40
N PRO A 35 2.07 -15.54 -5.51
CA PRO A 35 2.50 -14.33 -4.80
C PRO A 35 2.99 -13.25 -5.77
N THR A 36 2.58 -12.00 -5.54
CA THR A 36 3.08 -10.83 -6.28
C THR A 36 4.55 -10.62 -5.94
N GLN A 37 5.36 -10.38 -6.97
CA GLN A 37 6.73 -9.91 -6.76
C GLN A 37 6.69 -8.40 -6.49
N LEU A 38 7.18 -8.02 -5.32
CA LEU A 38 7.36 -6.64 -4.89
C LEU A 38 8.84 -6.30 -4.85
N GLU A 39 9.15 -5.02 -4.94
CA GLU A 39 10.47 -4.45 -4.69
C GLU A 39 10.38 -3.30 -3.69
N LEU A 40 11.44 -3.14 -2.92
CA LEU A 40 11.58 -1.99 -2.04
C LEU A 40 11.93 -0.77 -2.87
N PHE A 41 11.08 0.25 -2.86
CA PHE A 41 11.27 1.49 -3.60
C PHE A 41 12.65 2.08 -3.31
N ALA A 42 13.50 2.23 -4.33
CA ALA A 42 14.88 2.60 -4.09
C ALA A 42 15.04 4.08 -3.70
N PRO A 43 16.02 4.40 -2.83
CA PRO A 43 16.36 5.79 -2.52
C PRO A 43 16.78 6.56 -3.79
N PRO A 44 16.53 7.87 -3.84
CA PRO A 44 16.99 8.69 -4.95
C PRO A 44 18.52 8.65 -5.03
N ILE A 45 19.04 8.47 -6.25
CA ILE A 45 20.49 8.44 -6.50
C ILE A 45 21.10 9.83 -6.24
N SER A 46 20.40 10.89 -6.66
CA SER A 46 20.76 12.28 -6.42
C SER A 46 19.52 13.18 -6.46
N GLU A 47 19.70 14.48 -6.24
CA GLU A 47 18.62 15.48 -6.39
C GLU A 47 18.03 15.48 -7.82
N ASP A 48 18.84 15.12 -8.83
CA ASP A 48 18.39 14.96 -10.22
C ASP A 48 17.38 13.81 -10.40
N SER A 49 17.23 12.90 -9.42
CA SER A 49 16.19 11.87 -9.45
C SER A 49 14.77 12.47 -9.37
N GLY A 50 14.61 13.67 -8.82
CA GLY A 50 13.34 14.41 -8.83
C GLY A 50 12.28 13.96 -7.81
N TYR A 51 12.64 13.08 -6.87
CA TYR A 51 11.80 12.64 -5.75
C TYR A 51 12.63 12.52 -4.47
N ARG A 52 11.93 12.40 -3.33
CA ARG A 52 12.52 12.12 -2.01
C ARG A 52 11.66 11.12 -1.25
N PHE A 53 12.15 10.68 -0.10
CA PHE A 53 11.32 9.96 0.87
C PHE A 53 10.75 10.90 1.91
N LEU A 54 9.54 10.62 2.38
CA LEU A 54 9.00 11.28 3.55
C LEU A 54 9.84 10.91 4.78
N GLU A 55 10.25 11.93 5.54
CA GLU A 55 11.02 11.73 6.76
C GLU A 55 10.11 11.18 7.87
N LYS A 56 10.57 10.15 8.58
CA LYS A 56 9.83 9.49 9.65
C LYS A 56 9.37 10.44 10.76
N ASP A 57 10.18 11.46 11.05
CA ASP A 57 9.90 12.46 12.10
C ASP A 57 9.30 13.77 11.54
N GLY A 58 9.00 13.81 10.24
CA GLY A 58 8.25 14.90 9.62
C GLY A 58 6.75 14.81 9.91
N PRO A 59 5.95 15.85 9.68
CA PRO A 59 4.49 15.74 9.69
C PRO A 59 4.00 14.91 8.51
N GLY A 60 2.99 14.08 8.77
CA GLY A 60 2.69 12.91 7.95
C GLY A 60 3.67 11.76 8.16
N GLY A 61 4.67 11.87 9.05
CA GLY A 61 5.83 10.97 9.16
C GLY A 61 5.53 9.52 9.55
N VAL A 62 4.29 9.21 9.93
CA VAL A 62 3.81 7.84 9.96
C VAL A 62 3.93 7.25 8.54
N ASP A 63 3.51 7.97 7.51
CA ASP A 63 3.37 7.59 6.08
C ASP A 63 4.71 7.54 5.32
N GLY A 64 5.83 7.68 6.02
CA GLY A 64 7.18 7.60 5.46
C GLY A 64 7.93 6.35 5.90
N THR A 65 7.28 5.35 6.49
CA THR A 65 8.00 4.22 7.11
C THR A 65 8.55 3.27 6.03
N GLU A 66 9.85 2.97 6.09
CA GLU A 66 10.54 2.14 5.09
C GLU A 66 9.88 0.77 4.85
N MET A 67 9.26 0.19 5.87
CA MET A 67 8.55 -1.09 5.77
C MET A 67 7.27 -1.07 4.91
N PHE A 68 6.78 0.12 4.54
CA PHE A 68 5.59 0.34 3.70
C PHE A 68 5.97 0.89 2.32
N ARG A 69 7.23 0.79 1.92
CA ARG A 69 7.72 1.25 0.62
C ARG A 69 7.87 0.10 -0.38
N TRP A 70 7.10 -0.96 -0.22
CA TRP A 70 7.09 -2.05 -1.20
C TRP A 70 6.13 -1.69 -2.33
N VAL A 71 6.49 -2.02 -3.55
CA VAL A 71 5.69 -1.73 -4.75
C VAL A 71 6.00 -2.76 -5.82
N ARG A 72 5.12 -2.94 -6.81
CA ARG A 72 5.47 -3.73 -7.99
C ARG A 72 6.52 -3.01 -8.83
N PRO A 73 7.42 -3.74 -9.53
CA PRO A 73 8.46 -3.12 -10.34
C PRO A 73 7.96 -2.11 -11.37
N ILE A 74 6.77 -2.35 -11.94
CA ILE A 74 6.16 -1.40 -12.88
C ILE A 74 5.86 -0.04 -12.24
N GLY A 75 5.42 -0.02 -10.98
CA GLY A 75 5.09 1.20 -10.25
C GLY A 75 6.33 2.01 -9.91
N GLU A 76 7.37 1.35 -9.39
CA GLU A 76 8.66 2.01 -9.13
C GLU A 76 9.25 2.61 -10.40
N SER A 77 9.38 1.82 -11.48
CA SER A 77 9.94 2.31 -12.74
C SER A 77 9.15 3.49 -13.31
N LEU A 78 7.81 3.41 -13.29
CA LEU A 78 6.94 4.47 -13.78
C LEU A 78 7.19 5.79 -13.03
N VAL A 79 7.13 5.75 -11.70
CA VAL A 79 7.27 6.93 -10.84
C VAL A 79 8.67 7.52 -10.95
N ARG A 80 9.71 6.69 -10.91
CA ARG A 80 11.11 7.16 -10.99
C ARG A 80 11.44 7.81 -12.33
N ILE A 81 10.93 7.26 -13.43
CA ILE A 81 11.11 7.84 -14.76
C ILE A 81 10.37 9.18 -14.86
N ALA A 82 9.12 9.24 -14.41
CA ALA A 82 8.33 10.48 -14.47
C ALA A 82 8.95 11.58 -13.60
N ALA A 83 9.43 11.26 -12.40
CA ALA A 83 10.13 12.19 -11.52
C ALA A 83 11.43 12.73 -12.15
N PHE A 84 12.25 11.84 -12.72
CA PHE A 84 13.49 12.23 -13.39
C PHE A 84 13.22 13.14 -14.60
N GLU A 85 12.27 12.79 -15.48
CA GLU A 85 11.98 13.61 -16.67
C GLU A 85 11.39 14.97 -16.29
N THR A 86 10.61 15.04 -15.21
CA THR A 86 10.10 16.29 -14.63
C THR A 86 11.26 17.20 -14.24
N THR A 87 12.19 16.69 -13.43
CA THR A 87 13.35 17.45 -12.99
C THR A 87 14.29 17.82 -14.13
N LYS A 88 14.53 16.90 -15.07
CA LYS A 88 15.35 17.16 -16.26
C LYS A 88 14.78 18.27 -17.14
N THR A 89 13.45 18.37 -17.22
CA THR A 89 12.78 19.33 -18.11
C THR A 89 12.55 20.68 -17.45
N LEU A 90 12.18 20.70 -16.17
CA LEU A 90 11.74 21.90 -15.46
C LEU A 90 12.76 22.43 -14.43
N GLY A 91 13.78 21.64 -14.12
CA GLY A 91 14.72 21.91 -13.04
C GLY A 91 14.27 21.30 -11.71
N HIS A 92 15.02 21.59 -10.64
CA HIS A 92 14.69 21.11 -9.30
C HIS A 92 13.49 21.88 -8.73
N ALA A 93 12.51 21.15 -8.21
CA ALA A 93 11.46 21.73 -7.39
C ALA A 93 12.02 22.14 -6.01
N ALA A 94 11.47 23.20 -5.41
CA ALA A 94 11.84 23.62 -4.06
C ALA A 94 11.60 22.50 -3.03
N TYR A 95 10.49 21.78 -3.20
CA TYR A 95 10.16 20.57 -2.45
C TYR A 95 9.70 19.49 -3.44
N PRO A 96 10.58 18.52 -3.78
CA PRO A 96 10.23 17.46 -4.71
C PRO A 96 9.19 16.51 -4.11
N MET A 97 8.45 15.84 -5.01
CA MET A 97 7.49 14.79 -4.68
C MET A 97 8.11 13.79 -3.69
N ALA A 98 7.40 13.54 -2.60
CA ALA A 98 7.82 12.60 -1.59
C ALA A 98 7.07 11.28 -1.76
N ILE A 99 7.77 10.16 -1.67
CA ILE A 99 7.13 8.84 -1.59
C ILE A 99 6.57 8.68 -0.17
N PHE A 100 5.26 8.46 -0.09
CA PHE A 100 4.52 8.20 1.15
C PHE A 100 4.32 6.67 1.29
N ASP A 101 3.12 6.25 1.68
CA ASP A 101 2.73 4.85 1.84
C ASP A 101 2.52 4.20 0.47
N LEU A 102 3.21 3.08 0.28
CA LEU A 102 2.98 2.14 -0.81
C LEU A 102 2.30 0.91 -0.19
N THR A 103 2.75 -0.31 -0.49
CA THR A 103 2.28 -1.51 0.23
C THR A 103 3.26 -1.96 1.32
N SER A 104 2.76 -2.75 2.26
CA SER A 104 3.60 -3.60 3.13
C SER A 104 4.24 -4.73 2.31
N GLU A 105 5.31 -5.34 2.82
CA GLU A 105 6.04 -6.43 2.13
C GLU A 105 5.17 -7.65 1.79
N ASN A 106 4.11 -7.91 2.55
CA ASN A 106 3.16 -8.98 2.28
C ASN A 106 2.11 -8.62 1.21
N GLY A 107 2.20 -7.42 0.62
CA GLY A 107 1.22 -6.94 -0.36
C GLY A 107 -0.05 -6.36 0.25
N ASP A 108 -0.10 -6.18 1.57
CA ASP A 108 -1.26 -5.58 2.25
C ASP A 108 -1.09 -4.08 2.48
N THR A 109 -2.23 -3.40 2.50
CA THR A 109 -2.35 -2.02 2.93
C THR A 109 -1.66 -1.76 4.27
N PRO A 110 -0.82 -0.72 4.39
CA PRO A 110 -0.15 -0.36 5.64
C PRO A 110 -1.10 -0.20 6.83
N VAL A 111 -0.71 -0.80 7.96
CA VAL A 111 -1.43 -0.68 9.23
C VAL A 111 -0.52 0.04 10.22
N ASP A 112 -1.03 1.09 10.86
CA ASP A 112 -0.26 1.79 11.89
C ASP A 112 -0.25 0.96 13.16
N MET A 113 0.94 0.66 13.66
CA MET A 113 1.17 -0.25 14.77
C MET A 113 1.84 0.48 15.93
N ASP A 114 1.26 1.60 16.36
CA ASP A 114 1.67 2.29 17.60
C ASP A 114 1.40 1.40 18.83
N PRO A 115 2.40 1.09 19.68
CA PRO A 115 2.19 0.35 20.92
C PRO A 115 1.20 0.99 21.91
N SER A 116 0.99 2.30 21.84
CA SER A 116 0.16 3.08 22.75
C SER A 116 -1.28 3.29 22.28
N HIS A 117 -1.60 2.90 21.04
CA HIS A 117 -2.92 3.02 20.46
C HIS A 117 -3.37 1.70 19.79
N PRO A 118 -4.67 1.39 19.72
CA PRO A 118 -5.16 0.28 18.90
C PRO A 118 -4.79 0.51 17.42
N PRO A 119 -4.23 -0.47 16.70
CA PRO A 119 -3.99 -0.39 15.27
C PRO A 119 -5.19 0.12 14.51
N ARG A 120 -4.88 1.11 13.71
CA ARG A 120 -5.77 1.66 12.72
C ARG A 120 -5.21 1.23 11.37
N GLY A 121 -6.09 0.72 10.50
CA GLY A 121 -5.78 0.80 9.08
C GLY A 121 -5.49 2.28 8.80
N ARG A 122 -4.30 2.57 8.28
CA ARG A 122 -3.92 3.93 7.91
C ARG A 122 -4.81 4.45 6.79
N HIS A 123 -5.15 3.51 5.92
CA HIS A 123 -6.01 3.72 4.77
C HIS A 123 -7.28 2.88 4.91
N PRO A 124 -8.43 3.35 4.39
CA PRO A 124 -9.69 2.63 4.46
C PRO A 124 -9.73 1.47 3.46
N GLY A 125 -9.83 0.22 3.94
CA GLY A 125 -9.95 -0.95 3.06
C GLY A 125 -8.62 -1.40 2.47
N GLY A 126 -8.66 -2.00 1.28
CA GLY A 126 -7.47 -2.51 0.56
C GLY A 126 -6.80 -1.47 -0.35
N SER A 127 -6.80 -0.19 0.04
CA SER A 127 -6.38 0.94 -0.80
C SER A 127 -4.95 0.85 -1.28
N HIS A 128 -4.08 0.12 -0.59
CA HIS A 128 -2.67 -0.04 -0.96
C HIS A 128 -2.29 -1.47 -1.35
N ASP A 129 -3.26 -2.35 -1.52
CA ASP A 129 -3.00 -3.76 -1.72
C ASP A 129 -2.25 -4.03 -3.04
N SER A 130 -1.54 -5.16 -3.06
CA SER A 130 -0.83 -5.74 -4.20
C SER A 130 0.31 -4.88 -4.76
N GLY A 131 0.67 -3.78 -4.10
CA GLY A 131 1.74 -2.88 -4.55
C GLY A 131 1.46 -2.19 -5.89
N LEU A 132 0.17 -2.01 -6.22
CA LEU A 132 -0.31 -1.30 -7.41
C LEU A 132 -0.78 0.13 -7.12
N ASN A 133 -0.76 0.51 -5.85
CA ASN A 133 -1.34 1.73 -5.32
C ASN A 133 -0.26 2.48 -4.53
N MET A 134 -0.14 3.78 -4.76
CA MET A 134 0.96 4.58 -4.24
C MET A 134 0.47 5.96 -3.84
N ASP A 135 0.73 6.36 -2.59
CA ASP A 135 0.61 7.75 -2.19
C ASP A 135 1.91 8.48 -2.54
N LEU A 136 1.77 9.53 -3.34
CA LEU A 136 2.86 10.36 -3.82
C LEU A 136 2.59 11.81 -3.42
N GLY A 137 3.36 12.34 -2.49
CA GLY A 137 3.23 13.72 -2.01
C GLY A 137 3.40 14.72 -3.16
N TYR A 138 2.62 15.81 -3.17
CA TYR A 138 2.71 16.80 -4.26
C TYR A 138 4.11 17.41 -4.42
N TYR A 139 4.42 17.89 -5.63
CA TYR A 139 5.48 18.88 -5.79
C TYR A 139 5.05 20.21 -5.16
N LEU A 140 5.84 20.77 -4.23
CA LEU A 140 5.47 21.98 -3.49
C LEU A 140 6.46 23.12 -3.71
N THR A 141 5.95 24.34 -3.62
CA THR A 141 6.72 25.59 -3.56
C THR A 141 7.07 25.99 -2.12
N SER A 142 6.30 25.49 -1.14
CA SER A 142 6.45 25.74 0.28
C SER A 142 5.83 24.60 1.09
N VAL A 143 6.42 24.26 2.23
CA VAL A 143 5.83 23.36 3.25
C VAL A 143 5.21 24.12 4.42
N LYS A 144 5.24 25.47 4.39
CA LYS A 144 4.67 26.30 5.46
C LYS A 144 3.16 26.47 5.27
N GLY A 145 2.36 26.06 6.25
CA GLY A 145 0.92 26.34 6.35
C GLY A 145 0.63 27.60 7.17
N LYS A 146 -0.63 28.04 7.21
CA LYS A 146 -1.03 29.22 8.01
C LYS A 146 -1.02 28.97 9.51
N ASP A 147 -1.53 27.82 9.93
CA ASP A 147 -1.76 27.52 11.35
C ASP A 147 -0.73 26.54 11.95
N PHE A 148 -0.06 25.74 11.11
CA PHE A 148 0.92 24.72 11.53
C PHE A 148 2.07 24.55 10.53
N ASN A 149 3.17 23.96 11.01
CA ASN A 149 4.40 23.68 10.25
C ASN A 149 4.91 22.26 10.60
N PRO A 150 5.44 21.47 9.65
CA PRO A 150 5.26 21.45 8.18
C PRO A 150 4.23 20.43 7.67
N ASP A 151 2.99 20.85 7.46
CA ASP A 151 2.01 20.04 6.71
C ASP A 151 2.31 20.07 5.18
N LEU A 152 2.21 18.91 4.53
CA LEU A 152 2.51 18.67 3.11
C LEU A 152 1.32 18.97 2.19
N ALA A 153 0.29 19.66 2.67
CA ALA A 153 -0.83 20.08 1.85
C ALA A 153 -0.42 20.94 0.65
N ALA A 154 -1.16 20.77 -0.46
CA ALA A 154 -1.12 21.63 -1.64
C ALA A 154 -1.62 23.06 -1.37
N CYS A 155 -2.30 23.30 -0.25
CA CYS A 155 -2.92 24.58 0.12
C CYS A 155 -2.56 25.06 1.54
N SER A 156 -2.52 26.37 1.73
CA SER A 156 -2.25 27.00 3.03
C SER A 156 -3.47 26.98 3.96
N ASP A 157 -4.69 26.94 3.41
CA ASP A 157 -5.97 26.92 4.13
C ASP A 157 -6.62 25.53 4.08
N HIS A 158 -6.37 24.70 5.07
CA HIS A 158 -6.94 23.36 5.20
C HIS A 158 -7.36 23.03 6.64
N PHE A 159 -7.52 24.02 7.52
CA PHE A 159 -8.05 23.81 8.88
C PHE A 159 -9.46 24.38 9.02
N LYS A 160 -10.35 23.63 9.68
CA LYS A 160 -11.67 24.11 10.09
C LYS A 160 -11.56 24.85 11.42
N ALA A 161 -12.43 25.84 11.59
CA ALA A 161 -12.59 26.53 12.87
C ALA A 161 -12.83 25.52 14.01
N PRO A 162 -12.30 25.76 15.22
CA PRO A 162 -12.47 24.84 16.34
C PRO A 162 -13.95 24.61 16.63
N LYS A 163 -14.34 23.35 16.88
CA LYS A 163 -15.70 23.04 17.35
C LYS A 163 -15.98 23.76 18.68
N PRO A 164 -17.23 24.17 18.98
CA PRO A 164 -17.58 24.78 20.25
C PRO A 164 -17.10 23.93 21.44
N GLY A 165 -16.29 24.51 22.33
CA GLY A 165 -15.69 23.82 23.48
C GLY A 165 -14.33 23.17 23.22
N SER A 166 -13.84 23.15 21.98
CA SER A 166 -12.47 22.79 21.65
C SER A 166 -11.60 24.03 21.44
N GLN A 167 -10.34 23.96 21.84
CA GLN A 167 -9.32 24.97 21.51
C GLN A 167 -8.46 24.54 20.31
N SER A 168 -8.58 23.30 19.83
CA SER A 168 -7.79 22.80 18.71
C SER A 168 -8.52 23.00 17.38
N LEU A 169 -7.79 23.46 16.37
CA LEU A 169 -8.21 23.39 14.98
C LEU A 169 -8.38 21.92 14.56
N GLU A 170 -9.34 21.66 13.68
CA GLU A 170 -9.55 20.33 13.08
C GLU A 170 -9.07 20.38 11.63
N GLU A 171 -8.16 19.49 11.26
CA GLU A 171 -7.73 19.36 9.87
C GLU A 171 -8.94 19.08 8.98
N ALA A 172 -9.17 19.94 7.99
CA ALA A 172 -10.06 19.62 6.91
C ALA A 172 -9.32 18.59 6.06
N ASN A 173 -9.90 17.41 5.88
CA ASN A 173 -9.32 16.39 5.01
C ASN A 173 -9.37 16.79 3.51
N GLN A 174 -9.46 18.08 3.18
CA GLN A 174 -9.46 18.64 1.83
C GLN A 174 -8.93 20.08 1.90
N CYS A 175 -8.48 20.62 0.78
CA CYS A 175 -8.19 22.03 0.68
C CYS A 175 -9.46 22.89 0.81
N LEU A 176 -9.48 23.82 1.77
CA LEU A 176 -10.57 24.81 1.90
C LEU A 176 -10.34 26.04 1.03
N GLY A 177 -9.07 26.37 0.79
CA GLY A 177 -8.63 27.43 -0.13
C GLY A 177 -8.05 26.87 -1.43
N VAL A 178 -7.54 27.77 -2.26
CA VAL A 178 -6.81 27.38 -3.48
C VAL A 178 -5.54 26.60 -3.14
N ALA A 179 -5.13 25.67 -4.02
CA ALA A 179 -3.83 25.01 -3.94
C ALA A 179 -2.69 26.00 -4.30
N ASP A 180 -2.35 26.87 -3.36
CA ASP A 180 -1.34 27.93 -3.46
C ASP A 180 0.08 27.47 -3.17
N LYS A 181 0.26 26.37 -2.43
CA LYS A 181 1.57 25.75 -2.18
C LYS A 181 1.99 24.82 -3.32
N LEU A 182 1.05 24.32 -4.13
CA LEU A 182 1.32 23.42 -5.25
C LEU A 182 2.28 24.03 -6.29
N SER A 183 3.34 23.30 -6.62
CA SER A 183 4.19 23.58 -7.77
C SER A 183 3.52 23.07 -9.05
N VAL A 184 2.51 23.82 -9.51
CA VAL A 184 1.60 23.40 -10.60
C VAL A 184 2.35 22.90 -11.84
N THR A 185 3.42 23.60 -12.26
CA THR A 185 4.22 23.21 -13.42
C THR A 185 4.89 21.85 -13.24
N HIS A 186 5.46 21.57 -12.07
CA HIS A 186 6.13 20.29 -11.83
C HIS A 186 5.12 19.16 -11.71
N GLU A 187 4.05 19.38 -10.96
CA GLU A 187 2.97 18.40 -10.78
C GLU A 187 2.32 18.03 -12.12
N ALA A 188 1.95 19.04 -12.92
CA ALA A 188 1.33 18.80 -14.22
C ALA A 188 2.26 18.07 -15.20
N TYR A 189 3.57 18.33 -15.14
CA TYR A 189 4.53 17.63 -16.00
C TYR A 189 4.77 16.19 -15.54
N PHE A 190 4.84 15.94 -14.24
CA PHE A 190 4.93 14.61 -13.68
C PHE A 190 3.75 13.73 -14.13
N LEU A 191 2.52 14.22 -13.93
CA LEU A 191 1.31 13.52 -14.34
C LEU A 191 1.21 13.35 -15.87
N LEU A 192 1.71 14.33 -16.63
CA LEU A 192 1.83 14.23 -18.09
C LEU A 192 2.77 13.09 -18.51
N GLU A 193 3.92 12.92 -17.86
CA GLU A 193 4.85 11.83 -18.16
C GLU A 193 4.27 10.47 -17.78
N VAL A 194 3.56 10.38 -16.65
CA VAL A 194 2.80 9.18 -16.27
C VAL A 194 1.78 8.83 -17.36
N ALA A 195 0.99 9.80 -17.82
CA ALA A 195 0.00 9.60 -18.87
C ALA A 195 0.62 9.19 -20.23
N LYS A 196 1.76 9.79 -20.62
CA LYS A 196 2.49 9.41 -21.82
C LYS A 196 2.98 7.97 -21.75
N ILE A 197 3.54 7.55 -20.61
CA ILE A 197 4.01 6.18 -20.43
C ILE A 197 2.84 5.20 -20.49
N ASN A 198 1.73 5.50 -19.79
CA ASN A 198 0.52 4.69 -19.83
C ASN A 198 0.04 4.49 -21.28
N ARG A 199 -0.12 5.58 -22.02
CA ARG A 199 -0.65 5.55 -23.38
C ARG A 199 0.31 4.89 -24.38
N HIS A 200 1.59 5.28 -24.37
CA HIS A 200 2.55 4.80 -25.37
C HIS A 200 3.04 3.38 -25.13
N SER A 201 3.23 2.99 -23.86
CA SER A 201 3.80 1.69 -23.50
C SER A 201 2.73 0.66 -23.18
N PHE A 202 1.59 1.07 -22.60
CA PHE A 202 0.56 0.16 -22.10
C PHE A 202 -0.80 0.34 -22.78
N GLY A 203 -0.88 1.14 -23.85
CA GLY A 203 -2.12 1.36 -24.60
C GLY A 203 -3.19 2.15 -23.84
N GLY A 204 -2.86 2.71 -22.68
CA GLY A 204 -3.81 3.40 -21.81
C GLY A 204 -4.37 2.55 -20.67
N ASP A 205 -4.08 1.24 -20.63
CA ASP A 205 -4.72 0.30 -19.71
C ASP A 205 -4.09 0.25 -18.30
N LEU A 206 -2.91 0.84 -18.09
CA LEU A 206 -2.18 0.69 -16.84
C LEU A 206 -2.76 1.54 -15.70
N ILE A 207 -3.12 2.80 -15.96
CA ILE A 207 -3.63 3.70 -14.91
C ILE A 207 -5.13 3.51 -14.78
N GLU A 208 -5.57 3.06 -13.61
CA GLU A 208 -7.00 2.94 -13.28
C GLU A 208 -7.54 4.30 -12.84
N GLU A 209 -6.85 4.92 -11.90
CA GLU A 209 -7.37 6.06 -11.14
C GLU A 209 -6.23 6.86 -10.52
N ILE A 210 -6.43 8.18 -10.41
CA ILE A 210 -5.55 9.10 -9.70
C ILE A 210 -6.41 9.91 -8.73
N GLY A 211 -6.36 9.55 -7.45
CA GLY A 211 -6.93 10.32 -6.37
C GLY A 211 -6.19 11.65 -6.22
N ILE A 212 -6.89 12.77 -6.32
CA ILE A 212 -6.29 14.11 -6.27
C ILE A 212 -7.26 15.10 -5.64
N ASP A 213 -6.74 16.02 -4.81
CA ASP A 213 -7.55 17.10 -4.24
C ASP A 213 -8.15 17.96 -5.35
N TRP A 214 -9.42 18.35 -5.19
CA TRP A 214 -10.16 19.12 -6.18
C TRP A 214 -9.44 20.42 -6.59
N GLN A 215 -8.85 21.14 -5.63
CA GLN A 215 -8.16 22.40 -5.90
C GLN A 215 -6.83 22.17 -6.62
N ALA A 216 -6.14 21.07 -6.32
CA ALA A 216 -4.95 20.65 -7.06
C ALA A 216 -5.32 20.27 -8.51
N ARG A 217 -6.35 19.45 -8.70
CA ARG A 217 -6.87 19.07 -10.03
C ARG A 217 -7.18 20.28 -10.90
N VAL A 218 -7.94 21.25 -10.39
CA VAL A 218 -8.31 22.46 -11.15
C VAL A 218 -7.07 23.19 -11.66
N ARG A 219 -6.00 23.26 -10.85
CA ARG A 219 -4.75 23.94 -11.21
C ARG A 219 -3.95 23.15 -12.24
N VAL A 220 -3.83 21.84 -12.05
CA VAL A 220 -3.14 20.94 -12.99
C VAL A 220 -3.82 20.94 -14.36
N VAL A 221 -5.14 20.73 -14.42
CA VAL A 221 -5.89 20.70 -15.68
C VAL A 221 -5.75 22.02 -16.43
N LYS A 222 -5.89 23.15 -15.74
CA LYS A 222 -5.67 24.47 -16.35
C LYS A 222 -4.27 24.60 -16.95
N GLN A 223 -3.23 24.13 -16.25
CA GLN A 223 -1.87 24.19 -16.75
C GLN A 223 -1.67 23.32 -18.01
N LEU A 224 -2.27 22.13 -18.05
CA LEU A 224 -2.25 21.26 -19.22
C LEU A 224 -2.93 21.91 -20.42
N GLU A 225 -4.12 22.50 -20.23
CA GLU A 225 -4.83 23.25 -21.28
C GLU A 225 -4.01 24.42 -21.84
N GLU A 226 -3.27 25.13 -20.97
CA GLU A 226 -2.36 26.21 -21.38
C GLU A 226 -1.19 25.66 -22.21
N TRP A 227 -0.65 24.49 -21.87
CA TRP A 227 0.40 23.85 -22.66
C TRP A 227 -0.11 23.30 -23.99
N VAL A 228 -1.36 22.83 -24.06
CA VAL A 228 -2.02 22.47 -25.33
C VAL A 228 -2.10 23.70 -26.23
N LYS A 229 -2.58 24.83 -25.71
CA LYS A 229 -2.70 26.09 -26.48
C LYS A 229 -1.34 26.64 -26.93
N SER A 230 -0.30 26.46 -26.13
CA SER A 230 1.04 26.96 -26.41
C SER A 230 1.96 25.95 -27.11
N GLY A 231 1.50 24.73 -27.38
CA GLY A 231 2.28 23.68 -28.05
C GLY A 231 3.51 23.22 -27.27
N ARG A 232 3.47 23.23 -25.93
CA ARG A 232 4.60 22.87 -25.08
C ARG A 232 4.57 21.41 -24.64
N TYR A 233 5.76 20.85 -24.44
CA TYR A 233 5.95 19.52 -23.81
C TYR A 233 5.23 18.34 -24.48
N GLY A 234 4.78 18.51 -25.73
CA GLY A 234 4.07 17.47 -26.47
C GLY A 234 2.72 17.08 -25.88
N VAL A 235 2.10 17.93 -25.05
CA VAL A 235 0.74 17.67 -24.56
C VAL A 235 -0.28 17.87 -25.68
N THR A 236 -1.30 17.02 -25.71
CA THR A 236 -2.43 17.12 -26.64
C THR A 236 -3.74 17.27 -25.87
N ALA A 237 -4.80 17.72 -26.56
CA ALA A 237 -6.13 17.77 -25.97
C ALA A 237 -6.60 16.37 -25.53
N GLU A 238 -6.33 15.35 -26.34
CA GLU A 238 -6.63 13.95 -26.03
C GLU A 238 -5.90 13.47 -24.77
N LEU A 239 -4.60 13.74 -24.64
CA LEU A 239 -3.84 13.33 -23.45
C LEU A 239 -4.30 14.07 -22.18
N THR A 240 -4.73 15.32 -22.34
CA THR A 240 -5.33 16.09 -21.23
C THR A 240 -6.67 15.50 -20.82
N ASP A 241 -7.48 15.10 -21.80
CA ASP A 241 -8.78 14.48 -21.58
C ASP A 241 -8.63 13.11 -20.89
N ASP A 242 -7.76 12.23 -21.40
CA ASP A 242 -7.44 10.94 -20.79
C ASP A 242 -7.04 11.10 -19.32
N LEU A 243 -6.08 11.98 -19.03
CA LEU A 243 -5.61 12.23 -17.68
C LEU A 243 -6.70 12.83 -16.78
N THR A 244 -7.55 13.72 -17.32
CA THR A 244 -8.66 14.31 -16.57
C THR A 244 -9.74 13.29 -16.23
N HIS A 245 -9.96 12.30 -17.11
CA HIS A 245 -10.87 11.18 -16.86
C HIS A 245 -10.33 10.21 -15.81
N SER A 246 -9.00 10.06 -15.70
CA SER A 246 -8.39 9.27 -14.62
C SER A 246 -8.44 9.96 -13.25
N PHE A 247 -8.70 11.27 -13.17
CA PHE A 247 -8.74 11.98 -11.89
C PHE A 247 -10.04 11.73 -11.12
N THR A 248 -9.89 11.20 -9.91
CA THR A 248 -10.97 11.11 -8.92
C THR A 248 -10.75 12.14 -7.82
N SER A 249 -11.73 13.01 -7.67
CA SER A 249 -11.70 14.13 -6.72
C SER A 249 -13.05 14.32 -6.04
N ASP A 250 -13.94 13.33 -6.09
CA ASP A 250 -15.31 13.45 -5.59
C ASP A 250 -15.56 12.65 -4.30
N ALA A 251 -16.55 13.11 -3.54
CA ALA A 251 -16.89 12.55 -2.24
C ALA A 251 -17.71 11.26 -2.34
N TRP A 252 -18.20 10.93 -3.55
CA TRP A 252 -19.08 9.80 -3.79
C TRP A 252 -18.29 8.49 -3.80
N ASP A 253 -17.07 8.54 -4.32
CA ASP A 253 -16.14 7.41 -4.30
C ASP A 253 -15.43 7.27 -2.94
N GLY A 254 -15.53 8.27 -2.05
CA GLY A 254 -14.85 8.31 -0.75
C GLY A 254 -13.42 8.87 -0.80
N TRP A 255 -12.97 9.34 -1.97
CA TRP A 255 -11.59 9.76 -2.23
C TRP A 255 -11.39 11.29 -2.19
N ALA A 256 -12.40 12.14 -2.44
CA ALA A 256 -12.21 13.61 -2.42
C ALA A 256 -11.60 14.18 -1.14
N THR A 257 -11.87 13.53 0.00
CA THR A 257 -11.65 14.10 1.31
C THR A 257 -10.46 13.47 2.01
N ALA A 258 -9.35 13.20 1.30
CA ALA A 258 -8.11 12.74 1.95
C ALA A 258 -6.80 13.15 1.21
N HIS A 259 -6.87 13.59 -0.04
CA HIS A 259 -5.69 13.79 -0.93
C HIS A 259 -5.14 15.22 -0.93
N LEU A 260 -5.31 15.97 0.16
CA LEU A 260 -4.87 17.36 0.21
C LEU A 260 -3.34 17.50 0.21
N HIS A 261 -2.61 16.43 0.57
CA HIS A 261 -1.14 16.42 0.71
C HIS A 261 -0.41 15.45 -0.23
N HIS A 262 -1.13 14.57 -0.92
CA HIS A 262 -0.58 13.63 -1.91
C HIS A 262 -1.59 13.39 -3.05
N ILE A 263 -1.11 12.85 -4.17
CA ILE A 263 -1.94 12.10 -5.10
C ILE A 263 -1.91 10.62 -4.73
N HIS A 264 -3.01 9.92 -4.96
CA HIS A 264 -3.04 8.46 -4.89
C HIS A 264 -3.05 7.89 -6.29
N LEU A 265 -1.97 7.24 -6.70
CA LEU A 265 -1.83 6.63 -8.02
C LEU A 265 -2.20 5.15 -7.95
N ARG A 266 -3.31 4.78 -8.59
CA ARG A 266 -3.80 3.40 -8.67
C ARG A 266 -3.63 2.83 -10.07
N MET A 267 -2.94 1.70 -10.15
CA MET A 267 -2.71 0.97 -11.39
C MET A 267 -3.62 -0.26 -11.49
N GLN A 268 -4.09 -0.56 -12.69
CA GLN A 268 -4.80 -1.80 -12.97
C GLN A 268 -3.85 -2.99 -12.89
N ASP A 269 -4.34 -4.11 -12.35
CA ASP A 269 -3.65 -5.40 -12.48
C ASP A 269 -3.82 -5.96 -13.89
N ILE A 270 -3.00 -5.47 -14.82
CA ILE A 270 -2.96 -5.96 -16.18
C ILE A 270 -2.07 -7.21 -16.29
N PRO A 271 -2.43 -8.20 -17.12
CA PRO A 271 -1.59 -9.37 -17.33
C PRO A 271 -0.20 -8.99 -17.86
N MET A 272 0.86 -9.31 -17.10
CA MET A 272 2.25 -9.03 -17.49
C MET A 272 2.80 -10.07 -18.48
N THR A 273 2.08 -10.25 -19.58
CA THR A 273 2.43 -11.15 -20.68
C THR A 273 2.40 -10.40 -22.02
N GLY A 274 2.97 -11.00 -23.08
CA GLY A 274 2.87 -10.44 -24.44
C GLY A 274 3.38 -9.00 -24.56
N HIS A 275 2.49 -8.07 -24.95
CA HIS A 275 2.82 -6.66 -25.14
C HIS A 275 3.19 -5.97 -23.82
N SER A 276 2.40 -6.14 -22.76
CA SER A 276 2.62 -5.50 -21.46
C SER A 276 3.92 -5.97 -20.82
N ARG A 277 4.34 -7.22 -21.05
CA ARG A 277 5.66 -7.70 -20.60
C ARG A 277 6.80 -6.94 -21.28
N LYS A 278 6.73 -6.78 -22.61
CA LYS A 278 7.74 -6.01 -23.35
C LYS A 278 7.77 -4.55 -22.94
N ALA A 279 6.60 -3.98 -22.64
CA ALA A 279 6.47 -2.62 -22.14
C ALA A 279 7.14 -2.45 -20.77
N LEU A 280 6.93 -3.41 -19.85
CA LEU A 280 7.62 -3.46 -18.56
C LEU A 280 9.13 -3.58 -18.72
N ASP A 281 9.61 -4.54 -19.54
CA ASP A 281 11.05 -4.73 -19.76
C ASP A 281 11.69 -3.44 -20.33
N ALA A 282 11.03 -2.79 -21.29
CA ALA A 282 11.49 -1.50 -21.85
C ALA A 282 11.46 -0.35 -20.83
N LEU A 283 10.49 -0.35 -19.92
CA LEU A 283 10.40 0.64 -18.85
C LEU A 283 11.56 0.47 -17.86
N MET A 284 11.84 -0.77 -17.44
CA MET A 284 12.98 -1.09 -16.57
C MET A 284 14.33 -0.77 -17.24
N ASP A 285 14.49 -1.03 -18.54
CA ASP A 285 15.69 -0.65 -19.29
C ASP A 285 15.88 0.88 -19.33
N ARG A 286 14.78 1.64 -19.50
CA ARG A 286 14.81 3.11 -19.47
C ARG A 286 15.23 3.61 -18.09
N GLU A 287 14.67 3.05 -17.02
CA GLU A 287 15.06 3.37 -15.65
C GLU A 287 16.54 3.08 -15.39
N LYS A 288 17.04 1.89 -15.76
CA LYS A 288 18.47 1.54 -15.64
C LYS A 288 19.37 2.50 -16.41
N ALA A 289 18.94 2.94 -17.60
CA ALA A 289 19.69 3.91 -18.39
C ALA A 289 19.75 5.29 -17.72
N ILE A 290 18.66 5.72 -17.07
CA ILE A 290 18.59 6.94 -16.26
C ILE A 290 19.52 6.82 -15.04
N ASP A 291 19.38 5.74 -14.27
CA ASP A 291 20.18 5.48 -13.08
C ASP A 291 21.67 5.45 -13.39
N ARG A 292 22.06 4.81 -14.48
CA ARG A 292 23.44 4.86 -14.99
C ARG A 292 23.90 6.30 -15.21
N GLY A 293 23.08 7.12 -15.87
CA GLY A 293 23.41 8.52 -16.14
C GLY A 293 23.58 9.33 -14.85
N LEU A 294 22.70 9.11 -13.87
CA LEU A 294 22.76 9.74 -12.55
C LEU A 294 24.01 9.30 -11.77
N MET A 295 24.30 8.00 -11.72
CA MET A 295 25.49 7.45 -11.06
C MET A 295 26.79 7.90 -11.72
N ALA A 296 26.82 8.00 -13.06
CA ALA A 296 27.98 8.50 -13.80
C ALA A 296 28.26 9.98 -13.52
N LYS A 297 27.23 10.81 -13.27
CA LYS A 297 27.43 12.20 -12.82
C LYS A 297 28.06 12.27 -11.42
N LEU A 298 27.62 11.40 -10.51
CA LEU A 298 28.14 11.36 -9.13
C LEU A 298 29.56 10.78 -9.05
N ASN A 299 29.87 9.79 -9.86
CA ASN A 299 31.19 9.17 -9.93
C ASN A 299 31.62 8.94 -11.39
N PRO A 300 32.13 9.98 -12.08
CA PRO A 300 32.51 9.91 -13.49
C PRO A 300 33.62 8.89 -13.78
N SER A 301 34.41 8.54 -12.76
CA SER A 301 35.52 7.59 -12.86
C SER A 301 35.07 6.12 -12.80
N ALA A 302 33.78 5.84 -12.59
CA ALA A 302 33.22 4.50 -12.50
C ALA A 302 32.26 4.21 -13.68
N PRO A 303 32.76 3.80 -14.86
CA PRO A 303 31.94 3.63 -16.09
C PRO A 303 30.91 2.50 -16.00
N HIS A 304 31.11 1.59 -15.04
CA HIS A 304 30.32 0.39 -14.81
C HIS A 304 29.79 0.42 -13.37
N PRO A 305 28.69 1.14 -13.09
CA PRO A 305 28.13 1.21 -11.76
C PRO A 305 27.40 -0.09 -11.39
N LEU A 306 27.40 -0.40 -10.09
CA LEU A 306 26.63 -1.50 -9.51
C LEU A 306 25.24 -1.01 -9.15
N TRP A 307 24.24 -1.63 -9.76
CA TRP A 307 22.83 -1.36 -9.54
C TRP A 307 22.21 -2.51 -8.73
N LEU A 308 21.38 -2.18 -7.74
CA LEU A 308 20.91 -3.12 -6.73
C LEU A 308 19.40 -2.96 -6.51
N ARG A 309 18.69 -4.07 -6.29
CA ARG A 309 17.30 -4.12 -5.86
C ARG A 309 17.08 -5.13 -4.75
N LEU A 310 16.17 -4.81 -3.85
CA LEU A 310 15.62 -5.76 -2.89
C LEU A 310 14.24 -6.19 -3.36
N LEU A 311 14.09 -7.47 -3.65
CA LEU A 311 12.85 -8.08 -4.13
C LEU A 311 12.23 -8.89 -3.00
N SER A 312 10.91 -8.99 -2.95
CA SER A 312 10.17 -9.89 -2.06
C SER A 312 9.05 -10.59 -2.83
N SER A 313 8.93 -11.89 -2.64
CA SER A 313 7.83 -12.71 -3.17
C SER A 313 7.36 -13.65 -2.07
N GLY A 314 6.14 -13.49 -1.59
CA GLY A 314 5.62 -14.26 -0.46
C GLY A 314 6.46 -14.11 0.81
N LEU A 315 6.99 -12.91 1.08
CA LEU A 315 7.92 -12.59 2.18
C LEU A 315 9.29 -13.27 2.11
N SER A 316 9.61 -13.97 1.02
CA SER A 316 10.97 -14.41 0.72
C SER A 316 11.70 -13.30 -0.02
N ARG A 317 12.76 -12.77 0.59
CA ARG A 317 13.55 -11.69 0.00
C ARG A 317 14.67 -12.23 -0.86
N SER A 318 14.94 -11.56 -1.97
CA SER A 318 16.12 -11.77 -2.81
C SER A 318 16.78 -10.44 -3.14
N ILE A 319 18.09 -10.50 -3.39
CA ILE A 319 18.85 -9.36 -3.92
C ILE A 319 19.03 -9.59 -5.41
N GLU A 320 18.67 -8.59 -6.20
CA GLU A 320 19.10 -8.49 -7.59
C GLU A 320 20.25 -7.48 -7.70
N ALA A 321 21.30 -7.85 -8.41
CA ALA A 321 22.46 -7.01 -8.68
C ALA A 321 22.83 -7.05 -10.16
N GLU A 322 23.14 -5.89 -10.73
CA GLU A 322 23.57 -5.74 -12.12
C GLU A 322 24.75 -4.78 -12.23
N ILE A 323 25.71 -5.09 -13.09
CA ILE A 323 26.70 -4.11 -13.54
C ILE A 323 26.22 -3.45 -14.82
N LEU A 324 25.83 -2.18 -14.73
CA LEU A 324 25.29 -1.47 -15.88
C LEU A 324 26.39 -1.20 -16.93
N SER A 325 26.03 -1.36 -18.21
CA SER A 325 26.90 -1.13 -19.39
C SER A 325 28.12 -2.03 -19.53
N LEU A 326 28.18 -3.13 -18.79
CA LEU A 326 29.20 -4.15 -19.00
C LEU A 326 28.73 -5.14 -20.07
N ASP A 327 29.68 -5.70 -20.84
CA ASP A 327 29.36 -6.75 -21.80
C ASP A 327 28.72 -7.95 -21.06
N PRO A 328 27.54 -8.44 -21.49
CA PRO A 328 26.89 -9.62 -20.88
C PRO A 328 27.77 -10.87 -20.89
N LYS A 329 28.79 -10.94 -21.75
CA LYS A 329 29.74 -12.06 -21.81
C LYS A 329 30.91 -11.92 -20.84
N ALA A 330 31.02 -10.80 -20.12
CA ALA A 330 32.04 -10.63 -19.10
C ALA A 330 31.84 -11.64 -17.96
N ASP A 331 32.94 -12.23 -17.47
CA ASP A 331 32.91 -13.10 -16.29
C ASP A 331 32.74 -12.22 -15.05
N VAL A 332 31.48 -12.02 -14.65
CA VAL A 332 31.07 -11.20 -13.52
C VAL A 332 30.56 -12.11 -12.41
N ARG A 333 30.94 -11.78 -11.17
CA ARG A 333 30.41 -12.44 -9.98
C ARG A 333 30.04 -11.41 -8.92
N PHE A 334 29.05 -11.77 -8.11
CA PHE A 334 28.44 -10.95 -7.08
C PHE A 334 28.53 -11.65 -5.73
N GLN A 335 28.56 -10.89 -4.66
CA GLN A 335 28.51 -11.39 -3.29
C GLN A 335 27.74 -10.41 -2.41
N SER A 336 26.84 -10.90 -1.57
CA SER A 336 26.29 -10.12 -0.45
C SER A 336 26.92 -10.58 0.86
N ASP A 337 27.49 -9.66 1.61
CA ASP A 337 28.05 -9.90 2.94
C ASP A 337 29.00 -11.10 3.00
N SER A 338 28.66 -12.12 3.80
CA SER A 338 29.41 -13.36 3.97
C SER A 338 28.83 -14.53 3.17
N LEU A 339 27.88 -14.27 2.25
CA LEU A 339 27.33 -15.30 1.37
C LEU A 339 28.35 -15.70 0.29
N GLU A 340 28.08 -16.82 -0.38
CA GLU A 340 28.93 -17.31 -1.46
C GLU A 340 28.88 -16.39 -2.70
N TRP A 341 29.97 -16.40 -3.47
CA TRP A 341 30.03 -15.68 -4.74
C TRP A 341 29.10 -16.34 -5.77
N THR A 342 28.17 -15.55 -6.30
CA THR A 342 27.21 -15.96 -7.33
C THR A 342 27.64 -15.40 -8.68
N LYS A 343 27.73 -16.22 -9.72
CA LYS A 343 28.05 -15.77 -11.08
C LYS A 343 26.85 -15.06 -11.72
N ALA A 344 27.12 -14.14 -12.66
CA ALA A 344 26.07 -13.58 -13.51
C ALA A 344 25.30 -14.68 -14.25
N ASP A 345 23.98 -14.51 -14.34
CA ASP A 345 23.07 -15.41 -15.03
C ASP A 345 23.11 -15.13 -16.54
N VAL A 346 23.72 -16.07 -17.28
CA VAL A 346 23.88 -15.97 -18.74
C VAL A 346 22.55 -15.95 -19.49
N SER A 347 21.46 -16.43 -18.89
CA SER A 347 20.13 -16.41 -19.51
C SER A 347 19.52 -15.01 -19.56
N ARG A 348 20.04 -14.07 -18.76
CA ARG A 348 19.58 -12.68 -18.68
C ARG A 348 20.31 -11.74 -19.62
N ALA A 349 21.06 -12.26 -20.60
CA ALA A 349 21.66 -11.42 -21.64
C ALA A 349 20.59 -10.51 -22.29
N PRO A 350 20.89 -9.20 -22.48
CA PRO A 350 22.21 -8.58 -22.46
C PRO A 350 22.67 -8.04 -21.08
N HIS A 351 22.03 -8.42 -19.98
CA HIS A 351 22.36 -7.93 -18.64
C HIS A 351 23.41 -8.80 -17.94
N ALA A 352 24.47 -8.17 -17.45
CA ALA A 352 25.42 -8.79 -16.53
C ALA A 352 24.86 -8.71 -15.09
N SER A 353 23.91 -9.58 -14.77
CA SER A 353 23.15 -9.55 -13.51
C SER A 353 23.05 -10.92 -12.84
N ALA A 354 22.76 -10.92 -11.54
CA ALA A 354 22.40 -12.12 -10.78
C ALA A 354 21.31 -11.78 -9.76
N THR A 355 20.49 -12.78 -9.43
CA THR A 355 19.56 -12.75 -8.30
C THR A 355 19.85 -13.93 -7.39
N TRP A 356 19.86 -13.71 -6.09
CA TRP A 356 19.98 -14.77 -5.10
C TRP A 356 19.09 -14.48 -3.89
N ASP A 357 18.57 -15.54 -3.29
CA ASP A 357 17.70 -15.45 -2.12
C ASP A 357 18.52 -15.10 -0.87
N LEU A 358 17.93 -14.28 0.00
CA LEU A 358 18.49 -13.99 1.32
C LEU A 358 18.03 -15.07 2.32
N PRO A 359 18.92 -15.59 3.18
CA PRO A 359 18.52 -16.52 4.23
C PRO A 359 17.59 -15.85 5.25
N ASP A 360 16.65 -16.60 5.82
CA ASP A 360 15.65 -16.07 6.77
C ASP A 360 16.24 -15.28 7.96
N GLY A 361 17.43 -15.69 8.44
CA GLY A 361 18.13 -15.02 9.55
C GLY A 361 18.64 -13.61 9.25
N PHE A 362 18.72 -13.21 7.98
CA PHE A 362 19.13 -11.85 7.60
C PHE A 362 18.02 -10.80 7.84
N HIS A 363 16.79 -11.24 8.11
CA HIS A 363 15.62 -10.36 8.15
C HIS A 363 15.48 -9.53 9.43
N ASP A 364 16.06 -9.96 10.55
CA ASP A 364 15.84 -9.34 11.87
C ASP A 364 17.08 -8.66 12.47
N GLU A 365 18.29 -9.03 12.01
CA GLU A 365 19.55 -8.63 12.66
C GLU A 365 20.27 -7.45 12.00
N ARG A 366 19.91 -7.08 10.76
CA ARG A 366 20.67 -6.10 9.95
C ARG A 366 19.76 -5.05 9.32
N SER A 367 20.25 -3.82 9.20
CA SER A 367 19.59 -2.72 8.48
C SER A 367 20.11 -2.51 7.06
N LEU A 368 21.25 -3.10 6.70
CA LEU A 368 21.89 -2.96 5.39
C LEU A 368 22.53 -4.29 4.96
N ALA A 369 22.50 -4.59 3.67
CA ALA A 369 23.30 -5.62 3.00
C ALA A 369 24.45 -4.98 2.22
N SER A 370 25.67 -5.48 2.41
CA SER A 370 26.84 -5.06 1.62
C SER A 370 26.98 -5.94 0.39
N VAL A 371 26.76 -5.38 -0.81
CA VAL A 371 26.90 -6.11 -2.07
C VAL A 371 28.19 -5.72 -2.79
N LYS A 372 28.92 -6.72 -3.27
CA LYS A 372 30.13 -6.58 -4.07
C LYS A 372 29.94 -7.22 -5.42
N ALA A 373 30.58 -6.65 -6.43
CA ALA A 373 30.70 -7.23 -7.75
C ALA A 373 32.15 -7.19 -8.21
N GLU A 374 32.62 -8.26 -8.84
CA GLU A 374 33.96 -8.38 -9.40
C GLU A 374 33.89 -8.81 -10.85
N PHE A 375 34.67 -8.15 -11.70
CA PHE A 375 34.80 -8.48 -13.11
C PHE A 375 36.19 -8.10 -13.65
N LYS A 376 36.52 -8.57 -14.85
CA LYS A 376 37.78 -8.24 -15.54
C LYS A 376 37.57 -7.13 -16.55
N GLU A 377 38.42 -6.11 -16.49
CA GLU A 377 38.49 -5.03 -17.48
C GLU A 377 39.96 -4.78 -17.83
N ASN A 378 40.32 -4.87 -19.11
CA ASN A 378 41.71 -4.71 -19.58
C ASN A 378 42.72 -5.58 -18.79
N GLY A 379 42.34 -6.82 -18.47
CA GLY A 379 43.15 -7.77 -17.70
C GLY A 379 43.21 -7.52 -16.19
N LYS A 380 42.71 -6.39 -15.70
CA LYS A 380 42.68 -6.04 -14.26
C LYS A 380 41.35 -6.45 -13.64
N THR A 381 41.39 -6.88 -12.38
CA THR A 381 40.17 -7.09 -11.60
C THR A 381 39.63 -5.73 -11.17
N VAL A 382 38.37 -5.48 -11.48
CA VAL A 382 37.62 -4.30 -11.04
C VAL A 382 36.59 -4.77 -10.01
N THR A 383 36.53 -4.06 -8.89
CA THR A 383 35.54 -4.30 -7.84
C THR A 383 34.59 -3.11 -7.74
N ARG A 384 33.31 -3.40 -7.57
CA ARG A 384 32.27 -2.43 -7.23
C ARG A 384 31.62 -2.86 -5.92
N ASN A 385 31.27 -1.88 -5.09
CA ASN A 385 30.60 -2.10 -3.82
C ASN A 385 29.34 -1.24 -3.80
N GLY A 386 28.29 -1.74 -3.17
CA GLY A 386 27.05 -1.03 -2.93
C GLY A 386 26.45 -1.47 -1.61
N LEU A 387 25.59 -0.62 -1.05
CA LEU A 387 24.82 -0.92 0.15
C LEU A 387 23.35 -0.92 -0.24
N LEU A 388 22.64 -1.97 0.18
CA LEU A 388 21.20 -2.11 -0.05
C LEU A 388 20.48 -2.08 1.29
N PRO A 389 19.45 -1.23 1.48
CA PRO A 389 18.64 -1.24 2.69
C PRO A 389 17.95 -2.58 2.91
N LEU A 390 17.92 -3.03 4.16
CA LEU A 390 17.19 -4.21 4.61
C LEU A 390 16.18 -3.77 5.68
N PRO A 391 14.94 -3.42 5.30
CA PRO A 391 13.92 -3.00 6.24
C PRO A 391 13.59 -4.14 7.20
N ARG A 392 13.20 -3.84 8.44
CA ARG A 392 12.75 -4.89 9.37
C ARG A 392 11.55 -5.64 8.80
N LYS A 393 11.45 -6.94 9.09
CA LYS A 393 10.30 -7.79 8.72
C LYS A 393 9.55 -8.22 9.98
N PRO A 394 8.62 -7.41 10.51
CA PRO A 394 7.86 -7.78 11.69
C PRO A 394 7.12 -9.11 11.50
N SER A 395 7.06 -9.91 12.56
CA SER A 395 6.42 -11.24 12.55
C SER A 395 4.93 -11.23 12.22
N TYR A 396 4.26 -10.07 12.31
CA TYR A 396 2.86 -9.93 11.94
C TYR A 396 2.65 -9.89 10.42
N LEU A 397 3.66 -9.56 9.60
CA LEU A 397 3.53 -9.57 8.14
C LEU A 397 3.24 -10.98 7.60
N SER A 398 3.71 -12.01 8.31
CA SER A 398 3.45 -13.43 8.01
C SER A 398 2.03 -13.88 8.36
N ILE A 399 1.21 -13.01 8.95
CA ILE A 399 -0.14 -13.32 9.39
C ILE A 399 -1.09 -12.33 8.81
N ALA A 400 -1.95 -12.85 7.97
CA ALA A 400 -2.97 -12.09 7.34
C ALA A 400 -4.28 -12.54 7.99
N VAL A 401 -5.00 -11.55 8.53
CA VAL A 401 -6.13 -11.75 9.43
C VAL A 401 -7.40 -11.55 8.62
N ASP A 402 -8.09 -12.65 8.32
CA ASP A 402 -9.43 -12.62 7.72
C ASP A 402 -10.49 -12.67 8.82
N PRO A 403 -11.26 -11.60 9.09
CA PRO A 403 -12.37 -11.65 10.02
C PRO A 403 -13.38 -12.75 9.68
N ALA A 404 -13.53 -13.13 8.41
CA ALA A 404 -14.44 -14.20 7.98
C ALA A 404 -13.97 -15.60 8.40
N GLN A 405 -12.66 -15.77 8.67
CA GLN A 405 -12.10 -17.02 9.17
C GLN A 405 -12.23 -17.15 10.69
N ILE A 406 -12.57 -16.06 11.38
CA ILE A 406 -12.87 -16.08 12.81
C ILE A 406 -14.37 -16.26 13.00
N LYS A 407 -14.77 -17.44 13.45
CA LYS A 407 -16.18 -17.78 13.66
C LYS A 407 -16.50 -17.79 15.14
N GLY A 408 -17.52 -17.04 15.50
CA GLY A 408 -18.07 -17.05 16.84
C GLY A 408 -19.39 -17.81 16.93
N TYR A 409 -19.51 -18.67 17.94
CA TYR A 409 -20.73 -19.42 18.22
C TYR A 409 -20.98 -19.51 19.72
N LEU A 410 -22.25 -19.69 20.10
CA LEU A 410 -22.65 -19.93 21.48
C LEU A 410 -23.04 -21.40 21.64
N GLU A 411 -22.44 -22.07 22.63
CA GLU A 411 -22.83 -23.41 23.05
C GLU A 411 -23.59 -23.35 24.37
N SER A 412 -24.68 -24.12 24.49
CA SER A 412 -25.39 -24.23 25.76
C SER A 412 -24.70 -25.21 26.69
N THR A 413 -24.42 -24.75 27.91
CA THR A 413 -23.95 -25.60 29.00
C THR A 413 -25.05 -25.70 30.07
N ARG A 414 -25.20 -26.91 30.65
CA ARG A 414 -26.17 -27.24 31.71
C ARG A 414 -27.62 -26.84 31.43
N GLY A 415 -28.34 -27.67 30.68
CA GLY A 415 -29.81 -27.63 30.63
C GLY A 415 -30.43 -26.35 30.05
N GLY A 416 -29.71 -25.61 29.20
CA GLY A 416 -30.24 -24.41 28.54
C GLY A 416 -30.11 -23.10 29.32
N GLN A 417 -29.45 -23.10 30.49
CA GLN A 417 -29.41 -21.94 31.38
C GLN A 417 -28.14 -21.06 31.22
N GLU A 418 -27.06 -21.62 30.69
CA GLU A 418 -25.83 -20.88 30.41
C GLU A 418 -25.44 -21.03 28.94
N LEU A 419 -24.92 -19.95 28.35
CA LEU A 419 -24.37 -19.92 27.00
C LEU A 419 -22.89 -19.58 27.10
N THR A 420 -22.04 -20.44 26.54
CA THR A 420 -20.59 -20.29 26.44
C THR A 420 -20.24 -19.77 25.06
N LEU A 421 -19.56 -18.62 24.99
CA LEU A 421 -19.02 -18.10 23.74
C LEU A 421 -17.76 -18.87 23.32
N LYS A 422 -17.75 -19.36 22.09
CA LYS A 422 -16.57 -19.98 21.48
C LYS A 422 -16.19 -19.22 20.23
N LEU A 423 -14.88 -19.07 20.05
CA LEU A 423 -14.27 -18.53 18.85
C LEU A 423 -13.43 -19.64 18.22
N ASP A 424 -13.68 -19.89 16.93
CA ASP A 424 -12.85 -20.74 16.08
C ASP A 424 -12.09 -19.84 15.13
N TYR A 425 -10.79 -20.06 14.99
CA TYR A 425 -9.89 -19.28 14.17
C TYR A 425 -8.68 -20.14 13.79
N PRO A 426 -8.01 -19.84 12.66
CA PRO A 426 -6.80 -20.56 12.26
C PRO A 426 -5.75 -20.57 13.37
N GLU A 427 -5.10 -21.73 13.57
CA GLU A 427 -4.10 -21.91 14.63
C GLU A 427 -2.97 -20.85 14.65
N PRO A 428 -2.46 -20.36 13.49
CA PRO A 428 -1.48 -19.27 13.48
C PRO A 428 -1.97 -17.98 14.18
N TYR A 429 -3.28 -17.69 14.19
CA TYR A 429 -3.82 -16.48 14.83
C TYR A 429 -3.73 -16.56 16.36
N ARG A 430 -3.70 -17.77 16.93
CA ARG A 430 -3.71 -18.01 18.38
C ARG A 430 -2.55 -17.34 19.08
N ALA A 431 -1.34 -17.43 18.51
CA ALA A 431 -0.13 -16.82 19.07
C ALA A 431 -0.20 -15.27 19.12
N TYR A 432 -1.17 -14.69 18.43
CA TYR A 432 -1.35 -13.26 18.29
C TYR A 432 -2.59 -12.81 19.04
N ILE A 433 -3.59 -13.64 19.33
CA ILE A 433 -4.71 -13.20 20.18
C ILE A 433 -4.22 -12.93 21.60
N THR A 434 -4.38 -11.70 22.05
CA THR A 434 -3.93 -11.25 23.38
C THR A 434 -5.07 -11.00 24.34
N LYS A 435 -6.25 -10.65 23.81
CA LYS A 435 -7.44 -10.39 24.61
C LYS A 435 -8.68 -10.71 23.80
N VAL A 436 -9.68 -11.25 24.47
CA VAL A 436 -11.03 -11.40 23.91
C VAL A 436 -12.01 -10.73 24.88
N SER A 437 -13.00 -10.04 24.37
CA SER A 437 -14.15 -9.54 25.12
C SER A 437 -15.42 -9.66 24.27
N TYR A 438 -16.58 -9.31 24.82
CA TYR A 438 -17.84 -9.31 24.07
C TYR A 438 -18.76 -8.20 24.53
N ALA A 439 -19.63 -7.76 23.61
CA ALA A 439 -20.71 -6.83 23.87
C ALA A 439 -22.06 -7.50 23.59
N LEU A 440 -23.06 -7.14 24.40
CA LEU A 440 -24.44 -7.59 24.25
C LEU A 440 -25.31 -6.42 23.78
N THR A 441 -26.23 -6.70 22.87
CA THR A 441 -27.30 -5.78 22.50
C THR A 441 -28.63 -6.41 22.88
N TYR A 442 -29.44 -5.70 23.66
CA TYR A 442 -30.77 -6.13 24.07
C TYR A 442 -31.83 -5.46 23.20
N ALA A 443 -32.98 -6.11 23.02
CA ALA A 443 -34.09 -5.51 22.29
C ALA A 443 -34.49 -4.16 22.93
N ASN A 444 -34.40 -3.08 22.17
CA ASN A 444 -34.73 -1.69 22.55
C ASN A 444 -33.76 -0.98 23.53
N GLN A 445 -32.49 -1.38 23.58
CA GLN A 445 -31.45 -0.66 24.35
C GLN A 445 -30.16 -0.50 23.55
N ASP A 446 -29.40 0.55 23.85
CA ASP A 446 -28.05 0.74 23.32
C ASP A 446 -27.12 -0.41 23.75
N PRO A 447 -26.07 -0.74 22.96
CA PRO A 447 -25.12 -1.78 23.30
C PRO A 447 -24.50 -1.53 24.68
N VAL A 448 -24.57 -2.53 25.56
CA VAL A 448 -23.96 -2.42 26.90
C VAL A 448 -22.52 -3.00 26.83
N PRO A 449 -21.47 -2.20 27.12
CA PRO A 449 -20.09 -2.68 27.05
C PRO A 449 -19.73 -3.65 28.21
N SER A 450 -19.20 -4.82 27.83
CA SER A 450 -18.43 -5.84 28.57
C SER A 450 -18.84 -6.23 30.01
N LEU A 451 -19.34 -7.48 30.18
CA LEU A 451 -19.46 -8.18 31.47
C LEU A 451 -18.32 -9.18 31.77
N ALA A 452 -17.48 -9.57 30.79
CA ALA A 452 -16.26 -10.36 31.05
C ALA A 452 -15.16 -10.15 30.00
N GLU A 453 -13.90 -10.22 30.45
CA GLU A 453 -12.68 -10.16 29.65
C GLU A 453 -11.78 -11.37 29.99
N SER A 454 -11.02 -11.88 29.02
CA SER A 454 -10.07 -12.98 29.22
C SER A 454 -8.84 -12.79 28.33
N THR A 455 -7.70 -13.22 28.85
CA THR A 455 -6.40 -13.27 28.18
C THR A 455 -6.00 -14.69 27.76
N LYS A 456 -6.84 -15.70 28.04
CA LYS A 456 -6.63 -17.08 27.58
C LYS A 456 -7.46 -17.36 26.33
N THR A 457 -6.77 -17.79 25.28
CA THR A 457 -7.26 -17.98 23.90
C THR A 457 -8.03 -19.28 23.69
N ASP A 458 -7.75 -20.29 24.51
CA ASP A 458 -8.08 -21.67 24.15
C ASP A 458 -9.51 -22.06 24.54
N ASN A 459 -10.15 -21.27 25.41
CA ASN A 459 -11.56 -21.34 25.78
C ASN A 459 -11.93 -20.04 26.51
N PHE A 460 -12.90 -19.30 25.96
CA PHE A 460 -13.46 -18.08 26.57
C PHE A 460 -14.83 -18.39 27.19
N PRO A 461 -14.93 -18.95 28.40
CA PRO A 461 -16.24 -19.16 29.02
C PRO A 461 -16.77 -17.82 29.54
N ALA A 462 -17.36 -17.02 28.67
CA ALA A 462 -18.26 -15.96 29.10
C ALA A 462 -19.68 -16.48 29.17
N ASN A 463 -20.24 -16.47 30.37
CA ASN A 463 -21.64 -16.75 30.60
C ASN A 463 -22.47 -15.56 30.13
N VAL A 464 -23.17 -15.72 29.01
CA VAL A 464 -24.18 -14.73 28.58
C VAL A 464 -25.46 -14.95 29.39
N PRO A 465 -25.94 -13.95 30.16
CA PRO A 465 -27.13 -14.13 30.99
C PRO A 465 -28.39 -14.36 30.15
N PHE A 466 -29.17 -15.38 30.53
CA PHE A 466 -30.45 -15.71 29.91
C PHE A 466 -31.60 -14.96 30.61
N ASP A 467 -32.11 -13.89 30.01
CA ASP A 467 -33.30 -13.17 30.48
C ASP A 467 -34.46 -13.30 29.48
N LYS A 468 -35.56 -13.93 29.91
CA LYS A 468 -36.79 -14.07 29.11
C LYS A 468 -37.53 -12.75 28.90
N LYS A 469 -37.30 -11.74 29.75
CA LYS A 469 -37.98 -10.44 29.69
C LYS A 469 -37.24 -9.44 28.79
N ASN A 470 -35.92 -9.51 28.74
CA ASN A 470 -35.07 -8.74 27.83
C ASN A 470 -34.16 -9.69 27.05
N PRO A 471 -34.63 -10.27 25.94
CA PRO A 471 -33.82 -11.19 25.16
C PRO A 471 -32.63 -10.45 24.55
N VAL A 472 -31.46 -11.09 24.60
CA VAL A 472 -30.27 -10.66 23.85
C VAL A 472 -30.57 -10.77 22.36
N GLN A 473 -30.46 -9.65 21.64
CA GLN A 473 -30.71 -9.56 20.20
C GLN A 473 -29.47 -9.90 19.39
N SER A 474 -28.29 -9.46 19.84
CA SER A 474 -27.01 -9.79 19.21
C SER A 474 -25.90 -9.87 20.24
N VAL A 475 -24.93 -10.74 19.97
CA VAL A 475 -23.67 -10.82 20.69
C VAL A 475 -22.55 -10.55 19.69
N THR A 476 -21.63 -9.68 20.05
CA THR A 476 -20.45 -9.37 19.24
C THR A 476 -19.22 -9.64 20.08
N ALA A 477 -18.35 -10.56 19.64
CA ALA A 477 -17.03 -10.69 20.23
C ALA A 477 -16.10 -9.60 19.69
N HIS A 478 -15.21 -9.16 20.56
CA HIS A 478 -14.11 -8.27 20.27
C HIS A 478 -12.83 -9.09 20.47
N VAL A 479 -12.18 -9.47 19.37
CA VAL A 479 -10.94 -10.24 19.39
C VAL A 479 -9.79 -9.28 19.19
N VAL A 480 -8.94 -9.15 20.21
CA VAL A 480 -7.75 -8.30 20.19
C VAL A 480 -6.53 -9.14 19.81
N LEU A 481 -5.91 -8.81 18.68
CA LEU A 481 -4.67 -9.40 18.21
C LEU A 481 -3.47 -8.50 18.56
N SER A 482 -2.41 -9.09 19.08
CA SER A 482 -1.14 -8.53 19.54
C SER A 482 -1.28 -7.33 20.48
N SER A 483 -2.34 -7.34 21.29
CA SER A 483 -2.81 -6.31 22.22
C SER A 483 -3.33 -5.04 21.55
N ARG A 484 -3.67 -5.16 20.26
CA ARG A 484 -3.57 -4.03 19.35
C ARG A 484 -4.73 -3.99 18.34
N LEU A 485 -4.95 -5.00 17.49
CA LEU A 485 -6.02 -4.98 16.48
C LEU A 485 -7.32 -5.56 17.07
N THR A 486 -8.42 -4.80 17.09
CA THR A 486 -9.71 -5.31 17.59
C THR A 486 -10.66 -5.66 16.46
N LEU A 487 -10.91 -6.95 16.28
CA LEU A 487 -11.89 -7.46 15.32
C LEU A 487 -13.24 -7.60 15.99
N LYS A 488 -14.30 -7.11 15.32
CA LYS A 488 -15.69 -7.30 15.76
C LYS A 488 -16.27 -8.51 15.04
N ILE A 489 -16.46 -9.59 15.77
CA ILE A 489 -16.96 -10.85 15.24
C ILE A 489 -18.41 -11.01 15.68
N PRO A 490 -19.39 -10.93 14.76
CA PRO A 490 -20.77 -11.26 15.10
C PRO A 490 -20.85 -12.72 15.52
N ILE A 491 -21.51 -12.97 16.64
CA ILE A 491 -21.70 -14.32 17.17
C ILE A 491 -23.06 -14.82 16.71
N TYR A 492 -23.05 -15.90 15.95
CA TYR A 492 -24.28 -16.49 15.45
C TYR A 492 -24.87 -17.43 16.49
N PHE A 493 -26.16 -17.22 16.79
CA PHE A 493 -26.96 -18.20 17.53
C PHE A 493 -27.41 -19.30 16.58
N LEU A 494 -27.02 -20.55 16.84
CA LEU A 494 -27.83 -21.67 16.35
C LEU A 494 -29.20 -21.56 17.05
N PRO A 495 -30.33 -21.55 16.31
CA PRO A 495 -31.63 -21.39 16.92
C PRO A 495 -31.94 -22.62 17.78
N MET A 496 -31.70 -22.53 19.08
CA MET A 496 -32.19 -23.51 20.08
C MET A 496 -33.70 -23.34 20.34
N TRP A 497 -34.40 -22.50 19.58
CA TRP A 497 -35.76 -22.06 19.86
C TRP A 497 -36.86 -23.06 19.42
N ASN A 498 -36.49 -24.30 19.06
CA ASN A 498 -37.46 -25.31 18.61
C ASN A 498 -37.54 -26.58 19.46
N THR A 499 -36.93 -26.64 20.64
CA THR A 499 -37.32 -27.65 21.63
C THR A 499 -38.29 -27.02 22.61
N LYS A 500 -39.59 -27.25 22.36
CA LYS A 500 -40.65 -27.07 23.36
C LYS A 500 -40.23 -27.85 24.61
N PHE A 501 -40.03 -27.14 25.71
CA PHE A 501 -40.05 -27.73 27.06
C PHE A 501 -41.49 -27.82 27.54
#